data_AF-A0A7L4PUC5-F1
#
_entry.id   AF-A0A7L4PUC5-F1
#
_cell.length_a   1.000
_cell.length_b   1.000
_cell.length_c   1.000
_cell.angle_alpha   90.00
_cell.angle_beta   90.00
_cell.angle_gamma   90.00
#
_symmetry.space_group_name_H-M   'P 1'
#
loop_
_entity.id
_entity.type
_entity.pdbx_description
1 polymer ?
#
loop_
_entity_poly.entity_id
_entity_poly.type
_entity_poly.pdbx_seq_one_letter_code
_entity_poly.pdbx_strand_id
1 'polypeptide(L)'
;MASGRSVLLGIYNTDGDLISGELPGFRDTARRLAESNVSLFLQFRGEEALFGTAVNVQRSGRRPDTVIVLIRALPVRYTRETGRLVILLYREAITSLESADYRILNIGNDEELIRAVRAGEADGRRKVAFESRSSEFVAGKLVATQTAVVVSRNLRASVAHVAAVVDILVPVLRLGYTFSVSKKTFDANLSILPDKPPNVSAVDVELDNQYISRASADGDVYRRFVDALSDPGTTAFNSKNELSRGIATTIYKKTRDRDFKQQYLRMISAAGLPVDVDVDDAVASVIQQKRTALFEQYLKSRRFNRSSLRDALARLSSADSMAFWEVLAQAPAPYDRWRQISDLLQTNSMAAASFSERFRDPASRTSAPAAAWSSVPAGRRNRRWPLAVAAIIVLCALVLSLALLTGLLPAPVARPNATVNGDEALRIVSPDGIAGISTAKSAVLGLSAGEELTIQEVTPPQDFVAMGRWKPIGLFYLVSPEASTFDPPARFAIIVPANQSIEGSTIIARNIQIGGDWEQLETHAAANGTVTTSIPSGGLYGVFAVPVPAPE
;
A
#
# COMPACT_ATOMS: atom_id res chain seq x y z
N MET A 1 -6.03 29.22 7.19
CA MET A 1 -6.71 28.37 6.19
C MET A 1 -5.62 27.85 5.27
N ALA A 2 -5.22 26.59 5.43
CA ALA A 2 -4.11 26.01 4.67
C ALA A 2 -4.62 25.48 3.33
N SER A 3 -3.92 25.81 2.25
CA SER A 3 -4.20 25.38 0.88
C SER A 3 -4.36 23.87 0.77
N GLY A 4 -5.44 23.41 0.14
CA GLY A 4 -5.76 22.00 -0.07
C GLY A 4 -4.84 21.29 -1.07
N ARG A 5 -3.58 21.09 -0.71
CA ARG A 5 -2.69 20.17 -1.45
C ARG A 5 -3.03 18.74 -1.08
N SER A 6 -3.44 17.95 -2.07
CA SER A 6 -3.77 16.52 -1.94
C SER A 6 -2.53 15.62 -1.85
N VAL A 7 -1.34 16.17 -2.07
CA VAL A 7 -0.05 15.48 -1.99
C VAL A 7 0.99 16.38 -1.31
N LEU A 8 1.68 15.84 -0.31
CA LEU A 8 2.79 16.48 0.40
C LEU A 8 4.06 15.65 0.19
N LEU A 9 5.17 16.32 -0.15
CA LEU A 9 6.44 15.67 -0.45
C LEU A 9 7.53 16.13 0.51
N GLY A 10 8.43 15.21 0.88
CA GLY A 10 9.63 15.51 1.66
C GLY A 10 10.83 14.72 1.14
N ILE A 11 11.94 15.41 0.91
CA ILE A 11 13.24 14.83 0.58
C ILE A 11 14.09 14.87 1.85
N TYR A 12 14.57 13.72 2.26
CA TYR A 12 15.30 13.49 3.50
C TYR A 12 16.72 12.97 3.21
N ASN A 13 17.66 13.26 4.11
CA ASN A 13 18.95 12.59 4.11
C ASN A 13 18.85 11.19 4.76
N THR A 14 19.94 10.44 4.77
CA THR A 14 20.01 9.10 5.37
C THR A 14 19.89 9.11 6.90
N ASP A 15 20.20 10.23 7.56
CA ASP A 15 19.99 10.44 9.00
C ASP A 15 18.51 10.72 9.36
N GLY A 16 17.66 10.93 8.35
CA GLY A 16 16.23 11.21 8.49
C GLY A 16 15.91 12.70 8.68
N ASP A 17 16.85 13.60 8.46
CA ASP A 17 16.60 15.03 8.51
C ASP A 17 16.02 15.52 7.17
N LEU A 18 15.01 16.40 7.24
CA LEU A 18 14.35 16.96 6.07
C LEU A 18 15.29 17.96 5.38
N ILE A 19 15.65 17.66 4.14
CA ILE A 19 16.46 18.52 3.27
C ILE A 19 15.57 19.53 2.53
N SER A 20 14.42 19.07 2.03
CA SER A 20 13.52 19.86 1.19
C SER A 20 12.09 19.33 1.24
N GLY A 21 11.10 20.17 0.93
CA GLY A 21 9.69 19.81 0.85
C GLY A 21 8.85 20.21 2.07
N GLU A 22 7.57 19.82 2.05
CA GLU A 22 6.52 20.27 2.97
C GLU A 22 5.94 19.12 3.81
N LEU A 23 6.72 18.07 4.04
CA LEU A 23 6.30 16.90 4.80
C LEU A 23 7.16 16.69 6.05
N PRO A 24 7.07 17.55 7.09
CA PRO A 24 7.81 17.36 8.34
C PRO A 24 7.25 16.18 9.15
N GLY A 25 8.06 15.63 10.07
CA GLY A 25 7.60 14.64 11.05
C GLY A 25 7.80 13.16 10.68
N PHE A 26 8.43 12.86 9.55
CA PHE A 26 8.70 11.47 9.11
C PHE A 26 10.16 11.04 9.27
N ARG A 27 10.91 11.69 10.17
CA ARG A 27 12.33 11.42 10.42
C ARG A 27 12.66 9.95 10.66
N ASP A 28 11.95 9.31 11.58
CA ASP A 28 12.19 7.90 11.91
C ASP A 28 11.85 6.97 10.74
N THR A 29 10.80 7.28 9.98
CA THR A 29 10.45 6.53 8.78
C THR A 29 11.55 6.67 7.73
N ALA A 30 12.00 7.89 7.44
CA ALA A 30 13.07 8.15 6.49
C ALA A 30 14.36 7.40 6.84
N ARG A 31 14.79 7.47 8.12
CA ARG A 31 15.96 6.74 8.60
C ARG A 31 15.83 5.22 8.41
N ARG A 32 14.67 4.64 8.75
CA ARG A 32 14.43 3.19 8.56
C ARG A 32 14.46 2.79 7.08
N LEU A 33 13.90 3.62 6.19
CA LEU A 33 13.95 3.38 4.74
C LEU A 33 15.39 3.43 4.23
N ALA A 34 16.22 4.34 4.75
CA ALA A 34 17.64 4.44 4.42
C ALA A 34 18.41 3.19 4.89
N GLU A 35 18.25 2.77 6.15
CA GLU A 35 18.95 1.62 6.74
C GLU A 35 18.71 0.31 5.98
N SER A 36 17.47 0.11 5.50
CA SER A 36 17.04 -1.06 4.74
C SER A 36 17.23 -0.92 3.22
N ASN A 37 17.67 0.25 2.74
CA ASN A 37 17.79 0.59 1.32
C ASN A 37 16.53 0.20 0.55
N VAL A 38 15.42 0.81 0.93
CA VAL A 38 14.08 0.47 0.46
C VAL A 38 13.82 1.10 -0.90
N SER A 39 13.63 0.27 -1.93
CA SER A 39 13.31 0.70 -3.28
C SER A 39 11.85 1.15 -3.41
N LEU A 40 10.94 0.49 -2.69
CA LEU A 40 9.51 0.81 -2.61
C LEU A 40 9.02 0.63 -1.18
N PHE A 41 8.36 1.63 -0.62
CA PHE A 41 7.53 1.54 0.57
C PHE A 41 6.17 2.13 0.27
N LEU A 42 5.11 1.42 0.65
CA LEU A 42 3.74 1.87 0.57
C LEU A 42 3.02 1.56 1.87
N GLN A 43 2.29 2.52 2.39
CA GLN A 43 1.40 2.36 3.53
C GLN A 43 0.06 3.01 3.22
N PHE A 44 -1.01 2.24 3.33
CA PHE A 44 -2.38 2.75 3.19
C PHE A 44 -3.06 2.78 4.55
N ARG A 45 -3.70 3.88 4.93
CA ARG A 45 -4.43 3.99 6.21
C ARG A 45 -5.55 5.01 6.10
N GLY A 46 -6.79 4.59 6.33
CA GLY A 46 -7.95 5.45 6.14
C GLY A 46 -8.03 5.88 4.67
N GLU A 47 -7.98 7.17 4.41
CA GLU A 47 -7.89 7.75 3.06
C GLU A 47 -6.46 8.21 2.73
N GLU A 48 -5.47 7.84 3.54
CA GLU A 48 -4.07 8.24 3.35
C GLU A 48 -3.29 7.15 2.63
N ALA A 49 -2.38 7.54 1.74
CA ALA A 49 -1.28 6.71 1.29
C ALA A 49 0.06 7.40 1.53
N LEU A 50 1.00 6.70 2.15
CA LEU A 50 2.38 7.13 2.31
C LEU A 50 3.27 6.26 1.43
N PHE A 51 4.00 6.92 0.54
CA PHE A 51 5.01 6.34 -0.31
C PHE A 51 6.40 6.73 0.16
N GLY A 52 7.34 5.81 0.00
CA GLY A 52 8.75 6.07 0.28
C GLY A 52 9.69 5.33 -0.64
N THR A 53 10.79 5.95 -1.00
CA THR A 53 11.85 5.32 -1.79
C THR A 53 13.23 5.91 -1.48
N ALA A 54 14.24 5.06 -1.42
CA ALA A 54 15.64 5.45 -1.35
C ALA A 54 16.20 5.58 -2.76
N VAL A 55 16.73 6.75 -3.08
CA VAL A 55 17.20 7.10 -4.42
C VAL A 55 18.67 7.52 -4.36
N ASN A 56 19.49 6.91 -5.20
CA ASN A 56 20.87 7.33 -5.38
C ASN A 56 20.90 8.50 -6.36
N VAL A 57 21.47 9.62 -5.93
CA VAL A 57 21.46 10.89 -6.64
C VAL A 57 22.83 11.53 -6.65
N GLN A 58 23.05 12.49 -7.53
CA GLN A 58 24.27 13.30 -7.57
C GLN A 58 23.93 14.73 -7.98
N ARG A 59 24.38 15.72 -7.21
CA ARG A 59 24.36 17.13 -7.64
C ARG A 59 25.63 17.45 -8.42
N SER A 60 25.53 18.38 -9.37
CA SER A 60 26.69 18.83 -10.15
C SER A 60 27.83 19.29 -9.22
N GLY A 61 29.05 18.80 -9.47
CA GLY A 61 30.23 19.09 -8.64
C GLY A 61 30.24 18.46 -7.25
N ARG A 62 29.26 17.62 -6.89
CA ARG A 62 29.21 16.90 -5.60
C ARG A 62 29.40 15.40 -5.78
N ARG A 63 29.76 14.74 -4.68
CA ARG A 63 29.82 13.27 -4.62
C ARG A 63 28.40 12.67 -4.73
N PRO A 64 28.27 11.46 -5.28
CA PRO A 64 27.02 10.70 -5.18
C PRO A 64 26.57 10.57 -3.72
N ASP A 65 25.26 10.66 -3.52
CA ASP A 65 24.60 10.57 -2.22
C ASP A 65 23.30 9.75 -2.34
N THR A 66 22.75 9.32 -1.22
CA THR A 66 21.43 8.67 -1.17
C THR A 66 20.46 9.60 -0.45
N VAL A 67 19.34 9.90 -1.10
CA VAL A 67 18.25 10.66 -0.48
C VAL A 67 17.02 9.77 -0.34
N ILE A 68 16.20 10.05 0.66
CA ILE A 68 14.94 9.37 0.88
C ILE A 68 13.81 10.30 0.47
N VAL A 69 13.03 9.90 -0.53
CA VAL A 69 11.84 10.64 -0.95
C VAL A 69 10.63 10.02 -0.26
N LEU A 70 9.86 10.85 0.43
CA LEU A 70 8.59 10.50 1.04
C LEU A 70 7.47 11.34 0.41
N ILE A 71 6.37 10.69 0.07
CA ILE A 71 5.20 11.33 -0.52
C ILE A 71 3.97 10.88 0.26
N ARG A 72 3.23 11.82 0.83
CA ARG A 72 1.96 11.58 1.52
C ARG A 72 0.83 12.08 0.64
N ALA A 73 -0.02 11.17 0.18
CA ALA A 73 -1.23 11.47 -0.58
C ALA A 73 -2.46 11.37 0.36
N LEU A 74 -3.31 12.40 0.36
CA LEU A 74 -4.54 12.48 1.15
C LEU A 74 -5.50 13.55 0.56
N PRO A 75 -6.77 13.24 0.27
CA PRO A 75 -7.40 11.93 0.32
C PRO A 75 -7.08 11.08 -0.92
N VAL A 76 -6.87 9.78 -0.71
CA VAL A 76 -6.73 8.79 -1.78
C VAL A 76 -8.05 8.09 -1.97
N ARG A 77 -8.63 8.22 -3.16
CA ARG A 77 -9.80 7.43 -3.58
C ARG A 77 -9.31 6.09 -4.12
N TYR A 78 -9.55 5.01 -3.38
CA TYR A 78 -9.17 3.68 -3.82
C TYR A 78 -10.12 3.18 -4.90
N THR A 79 -9.60 2.99 -6.12
CA THR A 79 -10.31 2.41 -7.26
C THR A 79 -9.67 1.09 -7.66
N ARG A 80 -10.29 0.37 -8.61
CA ARG A 80 -9.73 -0.89 -9.16
C ARG A 80 -8.38 -0.73 -9.87
N GLU A 81 -7.91 0.50 -10.03
CA GLU A 81 -6.62 0.83 -10.62
C GLU A 81 -5.66 1.49 -9.63
N THR A 82 -5.90 1.34 -8.31
CA THR A 82 -5.04 1.91 -7.27
C THR A 82 -3.57 1.48 -7.41
N GLY A 83 -3.30 0.31 -8.00
CA GLY A 83 -1.96 -0.14 -8.36
C GLY A 83 -1.22 0.80 -9.31
N ARG A 84 -1.92 1.55 -10.18
CA ARG A 84 -1.32 2.59 -11.04
C ARG A 84 -0.75 3.76 -10.22
N LEU A 85 -1.29 4.01 -9.02
CA LEU A 85 -0.77 5.04 -8.11
C LEU A 85 0.71 4.83 -7.79
N VAL A 86 1.18 3.58 -7.71
CA VAL A 86 2.58 3.26 -7.40
C VAL A 86 3.54 3.89 -8.41
N ILE A 87 3.19 3.82 -9.69
CA ILE A 87 3.99 4.39 -10.77
C ILE A 87 3.92 5.92 -10.76
N LEU A 88 2.72 6.47 -10.53
CA LEU A 88 2.51 7.91 -10.43
C LEU A 88 3.35 8.53 -9.31
N LEU A 89 3.44 7.84 -8.16
CA LEU A 89 4.27 8.24 -7.03
C LEU A 89 5.76 8.18 -7.35
N TYR A 90 6.22 7.18 -8.13
CA TYR A 90 7.59 7.17 -8.64
C TYR A 90 7.88 8.33 -9.59
N ARG A 91 6.93 8.65 -10.48
CA ARG A 91 7.05 9.77 -11.41
C ARG A 91 7.17 11.09 -10.65
N GLU A 92 6.30 11.30 -9.66
CA GLU A 92 6.34 12.48 -8.78
C GLU A 92 7.68 12.60 -8.03
N ALA A 93 8.20 11.48 -7.51
CA ALA A 93 9.50 11.45 -6.85
C ALA A 93 10.65 11.82 -7.80
N ILE A 94 10.64 11.29 -9.03
CA ILE A 94 11.65 11.59 -10.06
C ILE A 94 11.60 13.06 -10.45
N THR A 95 10.42 13.57 -10.80
CA THR A 95 10.21 14.97 -11.18
C THR A 95 10.65 15.92 -10.08
N SER A 96 10.34 15.59 -8.81
CA SER A 96 10.71 16.42 -7.66
C SER A 96 12.22 16.45 -7.40
N LEU A 97 12.91 15.33 -7.60
CA LEU A 97 14.37 15.27 -7.47
C LEU A 97 15.07 16.05 -8.59
N GLU A 98 14.63 15.88 -9.83
CA GLU A 98 15.16 16.60 -10.99
C GLU A 98 14.94 18.11 -10.84
N SER A 99 13.76 18.54 -10.38
CA SER A 99 13.45 19.94 -10.08
C SER A 99 14.32 20.53 -8.95
N ALA A 100 14.91 19.70 -8.10
CA ALA A 100 15.80 20.09 -7.02
C ALA A 100 17.31 19.97 -7.39
N ASP A 101 17.61 19.98 -8.69
CA ASP A 101 18.95 19.88 -9.29
C ASP A 101 19.69 18.57 -8.97
N TYR A 102 18.97 17.48 -8.66
CA TYR A 102 19.57 16.17 -8.51
C TYR A 102 19.59 15.42 -9.85
N ARG A 103 20.77 14.93 -10.24
CA ARG A 103 20.88 13.87 -11.24
C ARG A 103 20.58 12.53 -10.56
N ILE A 104 19.52 11.87 -10.97
CA ILE A 104 19.17 10.54 -10.46
C ILE A 104 20.11 9.50 -11.10
N LEU A 105 20.79 8.72 -10.26
CA LEU A 105 21.70 7.65 -10.68
C LEU A 105 20.94 6.34 -10.82
N ASN A 106 20.26 5.88 -9.76
CA ASN A 106 19.43 4.67 -9.78
C ASN A 106 18.48 4.63 -8.56
N ILE A 107 17.47 3.75 -8.63
CA ILE A 107 16.59 3.41 -7.50
C ILE A 107 16.85 1.95 -7.16
N GLY A 108 17.27 1.67 -5.92
CA GLY A 108 17.52 0.28 -5.51
C GLY A 108 18.65 -0.44 -6.27
N ASN A 109 19.59 0.29 -6.90
CA ASN A 109 20.59 -0.19 -7.86
C ASN A 109 20.04 -0.59 -9.24
N ASP A 110 18.84 -0.14 -9.61
CA ASP A 110 18.22 -0.42 -10.90
C ASP A 110 17.92 0.88 -11.66
N GLU A 111 18.41 0.96 -12.90
CA GLU A 111 18.18 2.09 -13.83
C GLU A 111 17.02 1.80 -14.79
N GLU A 112 16.64 0.55 -14.98
CA GLU A 112 15.54 0.13 -15.85
C GLU A 112 14.20 0.58 -15.30
N LEU A 113 14.00 0.55 -13.97
CA LEU A 113 12.78 1.08 -13.37
C LEU A 113 12.60 2.57 -13.68
N ILE A 114 13.66 3.37 -13.58
CA ILE A 114 13.62 4.81 -13.91
C ILE A 114 13.27 5.01 -15.38
N ARG A 115 13.93 4.25 -16.27
CA ARG A 115 13.65 4.31 -17.71
C ARG A 115 12.19 3.96 -18.01
N ALA A 116 11.65 2.91 -17.40
CA ALA A 116 10.26 2.49 -17.57
C ALA A 116 9.27 3.55 -17.05
N VAL A 117 9.55 4.18 -15.90
CA VAL A 117 8.71 5.27 -15.36
C VAL A 117 8.75 6.51 -16.26
N ARG A 118 9.92 6.90 -16.76
CA ARG A 118 10.06 8.06 -17.68
C ARG A 118 9.39 7.82 -19.02
N ALA A 119 9.51 6.62 -19.58
CA ALA A 119 8.91 6.26 -20.87
C ALA A 119 7.38 6.07 -20.79
N GLY A 120 6.77 6.12 -19.60
CA GLY A 120 5.36 5.80 -19.42
C GLY A 120 5.03 4.32 -19.68
N GLU A 121 6.03 3.45 -19.86
CA GLU A 121 5.92 2.00 -20.15
C GLU A 121 5.54 1.16 -18.92
N ALA A 122 4.88 1.80 -17.97
CA ALA A 122 4.62 1.26 -16.65
C ALA A 122 3.26 0.55 -16.56
N ASP A 123 2.55 0.36 -17.68
CA ASP A 123 1.53 -0.67 -17.77
C ASP A 123 2.22 -2.05 -17.84
N GLY A 124 2.79 -2.46 -16.70
CA GLY A 124 3.28 -3.82 -16.44
C GLY A 124 2.17 -4.87 -16.41
N ARG A 125 1.01 -4.59 -17.03
CA ARG A 125 -0.15 -5.49 -17.14
C ARG A 125 0.09 -6.54 -18.24
N ARG A 126 1.18 -7.31 -18.16
CA ARG A 126 1.16 -8.64 -18.79
C ARG A 126 0.63 -9.60 -17.74
N LYS A 127 -0.70 -9.79 -17.69
CA LYS A 127 -1.32 -10.85 -16.89
C LYS A 127 -0.85 -12.21 -17.40
N VAL A 128 0.32 -12.65 -16.95
CA VAL A 128 0.74 -14.05 -17.05
C VAL A 128 -0.07 -14.81 -15.99
N ALA A 129 -0.58 -16.00 -16.33
CA ALA A 129 -1.40 -16.79 -15.41
C ALA A 129 -0.73 -17.03 -14.04
N PHE A 130 0.61 -17.06 -14.00
CA PHE A 130 1.37 -17.15 -12.75
C PHE A 130 1.25 -15.90 -11.87
N GLU A 131 1.41 -14.70 -12.45
CA GLU A 131 1.37 -13.44 -11.71
C GLU A 131 0.01 -13.20 -11.04
N SER A 132 -1.09 -13.61 -11.70
CA SER A 132 -2.43 -13.57 -11.09
C SER A 132 -2.49 -14.48 -9.85
N ARG A 133 -2.04 -15.73 -9.99
CA ARG A 133 -2.09 -16.73 -8.91
C ARG A 133 -1.22 -16.36 -7.72
N SER A 134 -0.02 -15.84 -7.96
CA SER A 134 0.88 -15.42 -6.87
C SER A 134 0.33 -14.18 -6.16
N SER A 135 -0.22 -13.22 -6.89
CA SER A 135 -0.78 -11.99 -6.31
C SER A 135 -2.04 -12.29 -5.49
N GLU A 136 -2.92 -13.17 -5.97
CA GLU A 136 -4.07 -13.69 -5.22
C GLU A 136 -3.63 -14.43 -3.95
N PHE A 137 -2.63 -15.30 -4.06
CA PHE A 137 -2.10 -16.02 -2.90
C PHE A 137 -1.59 -15.06 -1.82
N VAL A 138 -0.76 -14.08 -2.22
CA VAL A 138 -0.21 -13.07 -1.30
C VAL A 138 -1.34 -12.23 -0.70
N ALA A 139 -2.23 -11.68 -1.52
CA ALA A 139 -3.37 -10.89 -1.05
C ALA A 139 -4.22 -11.66 -0.04
N GLY A 140 -4.56 -12.92 -0.32
CA GLY A 140 -5.32 -13.78 0.58
C GLY A 140 -4.62 -14.00 1.92
N LYS A 141 -3.30 -14.18 1.91
CA LYS A 141 -2.47 -14.27 3.11
C LYS A 141 -2.51 -12.97 3.94
N LEU A 142 -2.47 -11.81 3.28
CA LEU A 142 -2.56 -10.50 3.94
C LEU A 142 -3.96 -10.24 4.54
N VAL A 143 -5.04 -10.63 3.84
CA VAL A 143 -6.42 -10.58 4.37
C VAL A 143 -6.56 -11.48 5.58
N ALA A 144 -5.90 -12.63 5.57
CA ALA A 144 -5.76 -13.50 6.71
C ALA A 144 -4.81 -12.94 7.80
N THR A 145 -4.45 -11.64 7.78
CA THR A 145 -3.55 -10.97 8.76
C THR A 145 -2.16 -11.57 8.90
N GLN A 146 -1.75 -12.44 7.99
CA GLN A 146 -0.40 -12.99 7.96
C GLN A 146 0.52 -12.10 7.11
N THR A 147 1.80 -12.11 7.45
CA THR A 147 2.83 -11.46 6.63
C THR A 147 3.24 -12.36 5.47
N ALA A 148 3.56 -11.76 4.33
CA ALA A 148 4.09 -12.46 3.16
C ALA A 148 5.52 -12.04 2.85
N VAL A 149 6.39 -13.01 2.57
CA VAL A 149 7.77 -12.77 2.13
C VAL A 149 7.96 -13.32 0.73
N VAL A 150 8.25 -12.43 -0.22
CA VAL A 150 8.47 -12.76 -1.63
C VAL A 150 9.93 -12.50 -1.95
N VAL A 151 10.53 -13.32 -2.81
CA VAL A 151 11.89 -13.12 -3.30
C VAL A 151 11.89 -12.83 -4.80
N SER A 152 12.64 -11.80 -5.18
CA SER A 152 12.81 -11.37 -6.56
C SER A 152 14.02 -10.44 -6.68
N ARG A 153 14.95 -10.76 -7.57
CA ARG A 153 16.08 -9.87 -7.92
C ARG A 153 15.68 -8.81 -8.93
N ASN A 154 14.59 -9.05 -9.67
CA ASN A 154 14.05 -8.09 -10.61
C ASN A 154 13.19 -7.04 -9.88
N LEU A 155 13.66 -5.78 -9.84
CA LEU A 155 12.95 -4.70 -9.16
C LEU A 155 11.64 -4.36 -9.86
N ARG A 156 11.63 -4.31 -11.19
CA ARG A 156 10.41 -4.03 -11.98
C ARG A 156 9.32 -5.06 -11.72
N ALA A 157 9.67 -6.35 -11.70
CA ALA A 157 8.75 -7.43 -11.37
C ALA A 157 8.24 -7.32 -9.93
N SER A 158 9.11 -6.93 -8.99
CA SER A 158 8.74 -6.71 -7.60
C SER A 158 7.71 -5.58 -7.45
N VAL A 159 7.95 -4.43 -8.10
CA VAL A 159 7.03 -3.28 -8.07
C VAL A 159 5.70 -3.64 -8.73
N ALA A 160 5.71 -4.33 -9.88
CA ALA A 160 4.51 -4.78 -10.56
C ALA A 160 3.69 -5.76 -9.69
N HIS A 161 4.35 -6.67 -8.98
CA HIS A 161 3.69 -7.59 -8.07
C HIS A 161 3.03 -6.86 -6.89
N VAL A 162 3.70 -5.87 -6.30
CA VAL A 162 3.08 -5.01 -5.27
C VAL A 162 1.85 -4.29 -5.81
N ALA A 163 1.92 -3.72 -7.01
CA ALA A 163 0.78 -3.05 -7.64
C ALA A 163 -0.40 -4.01 -7.85
N ALA A 164 -0.15 -5.23 -8.32
CA ALA A 164 -1.19 -6.25 -8.50
C ALA A 164 -1.84 -6.67 -7.18
N VAL A 165 -1.06 -6.84 -6.10
CA VAL A 165 -1.59 -7.13 -4.76
C VAL A 165 -2.41 -5.95 -4.23
N VAL A 166 -1.97 -4.71 -4.46
CA VAL A 166 -2.71 -3.50 -4.09
C VAL A 166 -4.07 -3.45 -4.78
N ASP A 167 -4.14 -3.72 -6.09
CA ASP A 167 -5.40 -3.75 -6.86
C ASP A 167 -6.41 -4.77 -6.30
N ILE A 168 -5.94 -5.94 -5.85
CA ILE A 168 -6.80 -6.96 -5.23
C ILE A 168 -7.32 -6.48 -3.86
N LEU A 169 -6.47 -5.79 -3.09
CA LEU A 169 -6.80 -5.34 -1.73
C LEU A 169 -7.60 -4.05 -1.66
N VAL A 170 -7.89 -3.40 -2.79
CA VAL A 170 -8.66 -2.13 -2.88
C VAL A 170 -9.86 -2.07 -1.91
N PRO A 171 -10.72 -3.11 -1.80
CA PRO A 171 -11.88 -3.05 -0.90
C PRO A 171 -11.53 -2.89 0.58
N VAL A 172 -10.27 -3.10 0.98
CA VAL A 172 -9.81 -3.15 2.37
C VAL A 172 -8.51 -2.39 2.65
N LEU A 173 -7.91 -1.71 1.65
CA LEU A 173 -6.64 -0.96 1.82
C LEU A 173 -6.67 0.03 3.00
N ARG A 174 -7.83 0.67 3.24
CA ARG A 174 -8.07 1.61 4.35
C ARG A 174 -7.69 1.05 5.73
N LEU A 175 -7.64 -0.28 5.89
CA LEU A 175 -7.38 -0.96 7.16
C LEU A 175 -5.91 -0.94 7.61
N GLY A 176 -4.99 -0.28 6.90
CA GLY A 176 -3.62 -0.09 7.38
C GLY A 176 -2.56 -0.97 6.72
N TYR A 177 -2.69 -1.36 5.45
CA TYR A 177 -1.76 -2.30 4.79
C TYR A 177 -0.42 -1.65 4.41
N THR A 178 0.68 -2.36 4.68
CA THR A 178 2.05 -1.92 4.37
C THR A 178 2.76 -2.89 3.43
N PHE A 179 3.47 -2.35 2.44
CA PHE A 179 4.20 -3.09 1.42
C PHE A 179 5.61 -2.54 1.32
N SER A 180 6.60 -3.41 1.13
CA SER A 180 7.99 -3.02 0.94
C SER A 180 8.71 -3.86 -0.10
N VAL A 181 9.56 -3.21 -0.90
CA VAL A 181 10.57 -3.84 -1.75
C VAL A 181 11.92 -3.28 -1.33
N SER A 182 12.80 -4.12 -0.81
CA SER A 182 14.03 -3.65 -0.13
C SER A 182 15.14 -4.67 -0.16
N LYS A 183 16.39 -4.22 0.06
CA LYS A 183 17.54 -5.15 0.09
C LYS A 183 17.67 -5.91 1.40
N LYS A 184 17.16 -5.34 2.49
CA LYS A 184 17.18 -5.95 3.83
C LYS A 184 15.76 -6.13 4.34
N THR A 185 15.59 -6.99 5.33
CA THR A 185 14.29 -7.18 5.99
C THR A 185 13.73 -5.86 6.50
N PHE A 186 12.53 -5.52 6.05
CA PHE A 186 11.75 -4.39 6.50
C PHE A 186 10.41 -4.89 7.06
N ASP A 187 9.96 -4.28 8.15
CA ASP A 187 8.71 -4.66 8.82
C ASP A 187 7.51 -4.12 8.02
N ALA A 188 6.91 -5.00 7.22
CA ALA A 188 5.75 -4.71 6.39
C ALA A 188 4.83 -5.95 6.32
N ASN A 189 3.57 -5.75 5.89
CA ASN A 189 2.68 -6.89 5.66
C ASN A 189 3.15 -7.74 4.48
N LEU A 190 3.61 -7.09 3.40
CA LEU A 190 4.33 -7.74 2.31
C LEU A 190 5.75 -7.19 2.23
N SER A 191 6.73 -8.09 2.26
CA SER A 191 8.13 -7.74 2.04
C SER A 191 8.68 -8.53 0.86
N ILE A 192 9.13 -7.82 -0.18
CA ILE A 192 9.83 -8.39 -1.33
C ILE A 192 11.33 -8.10 -1.19
N LEU A 193 12.15 -9.15 -1.25
CA LEU A 193 13.59 -9.09 -1.01
C LEU A 193 14.35 -9.71 -2.19
N PRO A 194 15.59 -9.28 -2.49
CA PRO A 194 16.38 -9.85 -3.58
C PRO A 194 16.80 -11.29 -3.31
N ASP A 195 17.00 -11.65 -2.04
CA ASP A 195 17.39 -12.99 -1.61
C ASP A 195 16.65 -13.38 -0.32
N LYS A 196 16.54 -14.69 -0.08
CA LYS A 196 15.95 -15.24 1.14
C LYS A 196 16.76 -14.80 2.37
N PRO A 197 16.16 -14.15 3.37
CA PRO A 197 16.86 -13.81 4.59
C PRO A 197 17.28 -15.06 5.37
N PRO A 198 18.47 -15.08 5.99
CA PRO A 198 18.94 -16.23 6.76
C PRO A 198 18.02 -16.57 7.95
N ASN A 199 17.29 -15.58 8.46
CA ASN A 199 16.41 -15.71 9.62
C ASN A 199 14.95 -16.03 9.26
N VAL A 200 14.62 -16.15 7.96
CA VAL A 200 13.27 -16.44 7.49
C VAL A 200 13.21 -17.91 7.09
N SER A 201 12.41 -18.68 7.80
CA SER A 201 12.29 -20.13 7.61
C SER A 201 11.77 -20.50 6.22
N ALA A 202 10.78 -19.76 5.72
CA ALA A 202 10.14 -20.02 4.42
C ALA A 202 9.93 -18.74 3.60
N VAL A 203 10.23 -18.83 2.31
CA VAL A 203 9.80 -17.86 1.29
C VAL A 203 8.45 -18.33 0.77
N ASP A 204 7.52 -17.39 0.59
CA ASP A 204 6.17 -17.71 0.14
C ASP A 204 6.11 -17.84 -1.39
N VAL A 205 6.76 -16.91 -2.08
CA VAL A 205 6.78 -16.81 -3.55
C VAL A 205 8.19 -16.43 -4.00
N GLU A 206 8.68 -17.09 -5.05
CA GLU A 206 9.85 -16.69 -5.81
C GLU A 206 9.38 -16.24 -7.20
N LEU A 207 9.45 -14.93 -7.47
CA LEU A 207 8.93 -14.37 -8.74
C LEU A 207 9.81 -14.79 -9.92
N ASP A 208 11.13 -14.77 -9.74
CA ASP A 208 12.10 -15.10 -10.78
C ASP A 208 11.95 -16.54 -11.29
N ASN A 209 11.61 -17.46 -10.38
CA ASN A 209 11.45 -18.90 -10.67
C ASN A 209 9.99 -19.31 -10.92
N GLN A 210 9.06 -18.34 -10.89
CA GLN A 210 7.62 -18.58 -10.96
C GLN A 210 7.16 -19.70 -10.01
N TYR A 211 7.60 -19.62 -8.76
CA TYR A 211 7.36 -20.67 -7.77
C TYR A 211 6.58 -20.13 -6.58
N ILE A 212 5.51 -20.83 -6.19
CA ILE A 212 4.79 -20.64 -4.94
C ILE A 212 5.15 -21.82 -4.05
N SER A 213 5.67 -21.54 -2.85
CA SER A 213 6.18 -22.57 -1.96
C SER A 213 5.12 -23.61 -1.61
N ARG A 214 5.49 -24.90 -1.70
CA ARG A 214 4.63 -26.02 -1.30
C ARG A 214 4.43 -26.10 0.22
N ALA A 215 5.30 -25.47 1.02
CA ALA A 215 5.06 -25.31 2.45
C ALA A 215 3.80 -24.46 2.72
N SER A 216 3.34 -23.72 1.71
CA SER A 216 2.12 -22.93 1.66
C SER A 216 0.97 -23.69 0.98
N ALA A 217 0.85 -25.01 1.20
CA ALA A 217 -0.15 -25.93 0.62
C ALA A 217 -1.63 -25.51 0.77
N ASP A 218 -1.88 -24.37 1.40
CA ASP A 218 -3.17 -23.71 1.61
C ASP A 218 -3.46 -22.67 0.53
N GLY A 219 -2.84 -22.76 -0.65
CA GLY A 219 -3.03 -21.78 -1.73
C GLY A 219 -4.49 -21.61 -2.15
N ASP A 220 -5.26 -22.69 -2.20
CA ASP A 220 -6.70 -22.63 -2.47
C ASP A 220 -7.49 -22.03 -1.32
N VAL A 221 -7.00 -22.15 -0.08
CA VAL A 221 -7.62 -21.51 1.08
C VAL A 221 -7.44 -19.99 1.01
N TYR A 222 -6.22 -19.51 0.75
CA TYR A 222 -5.97 -18.08 0.61
C TYR A 222 -6.72 -17.47 -0.59
N ARG A 223 -6.91 -18.22 -1.68
CA ARG A 223 -7.76 -17.78 -2.79
C ARG A 223 -9.20 -17.52 -2.31
N ARG A 224 -9.77 -18.35 -1.43
CA ARG A 224 -11.11 -18.09 -0.86
C ARG A 224 -11.18 -16.82 0.00
N PHE A 225 -10.08 -16.42 0.64
CA PHE A 225 -10.03 -15.12 1.34
C PHE A 225 -10.11 -13.95 0.35
N VAL A 226 -9.48 -14.07 -0.82
CA VAL A 226 -9.60 -13.09 -1.91
C VAL A 226 -11.00 -13.07 -2.49
N ASP A 227 -11.58 -14.24 -2.79
CA ASP A 227 -12.94 -14.32 -3.34
C ASP A 227 -13.96 -13.62 -2.43
N ALA A 228 -13.78 -13.75 -1.11
CA ALA A 228 -14.63 -13.10 -0.11
C ALA A 228 -14.54 -11.57 -0.12
N LEU A 229 -13.49 -10.95 -0.65
CA LEU A 229 -13.39 -9.49 -0.81
C LEU A 229 -14.39 -8.93 -1.82
N SER A 230 -14.96 -9.78 -2.68
CA SER A 230 -16.02 -9.37 -3.61
C SER A 230 -17.36 -9.10 -2.91
N ASP A 231 -17.51 -9.52 -1.64
CA ASP A 231 -18.71 -9.26 -0.85
C ASP A 231 -18.72 -7.79 -0.39
N PRO A 232 -19.76 -7.00 -0.74
CA PRO A 232 -19.87 -5.59 -0.33
C PRO A 232 -19.78 -5.39 1.19
N GLY A 233 -20.19 -6.40 1.99
CA GLY A 233 -20.13 -6.37 3.44
C GLY A 233 -18.71 -6.30 4.01
N THR A 234 -17.67 -6.61 3.21
CA THR A 234 -16.27 -6.50 3.65
C THR A 234 -15.78 -5.07 3.87
N THR A 235 -16.50 -4.09 3.29
CA THR A 235 -16.21 -2.66 3.51
C THR A 235 -16.66 -2.15 4.88
N ALA A 236 -17.48 -2.92 5.61
CA ALA A 236 -18.01 -2.53 6.92
C ALA A 236 -17.05 -2.81 8.10
N PHE A 237 -15.99 -3.60 7.88
CA PHE A 237 -15.04 -3.91 8.95
C PHE A 237 -14.12 -2.72 9.26
N ASN A 238 -13.78 -2.54 10.54
CA ASN A 238 -12.98 -1.42 11.04
C ASN A 238 -11.51 -1.80 11.31
N SER A 239 -11.20 -3.10 11.35
CA SER A 239 -9.82 -3.58 11.53
C SER A 239 -9.53 -4.85 10.71
N LYS A 240 -8.25 -5.09 10.45
CA LYS A 240 -7.80 -6.32 9.74
C LYS A 240 -8.20 -7.60 10.48
N ASN A 241 -8.18 -7.58 11.82
CA ASN A 241 -8.55 -8.73 12.64
C ASN A 241 -10.05 -9.04 12.55
N GLU A 242 -10.90 -8.00 12.53
CA GLU A 242 -12.34 -8.17 12.32
C GLU A 242 -12.65 -8.69 10.92
N LEU A 243 -12.02 -8.11 9.90
CA LEU A 243 -12.13 -8.58 8.51
C LEU A 243 -11.73 -10.06 8.40
N SER A 244 -10.55 -10.40 8.89
CA SER A 244 -10.02 -11.77 8.83
C SER A 244 -10.94 -12.75 9.54
N ARG A 245 -11.40 -12.43 10.77
CA ARG A 245 -12.35 -13.26 11.50
C ARG A 245 -13.69 -13.39 10.78
N GLY A 246 -14.21 -12.29 10.22
CA GLY A 246 -15.48 -12.25 9.51
C GLY A 246 -15.47 -13.11 8.26
N ILE A 247 -14.43 -12.94 7.43
CA ILE A 247 -14.21 -13.77 6.23
C ILE A 247 -13.99 -15.22 6.64
N ALA A 248 -13.16 -15.47 7.64
CA ALA A 248 -12.81 -16.82 8.02
C ALA A 248 -14.02 -17.61 8.56
N THR A 249 -14.84 -16.95 9.39
CA THR A 249 -16.10 -17.51 9.88
C THR A 249 -17.09 -17.74 8.74
N THR A 250 -17.11 -16.87 7.72
CA THR A 250 -17.97 -17.02 6.55
C THR A 250 -17.54 -18.21 5.68
N ILE A 251 -16.25 -18.37 5.41
CA ILE A 251 -15.69 -19.52 4.70
C ILE A 251 -16.00 -20.82 5.45
N TYR A 252 -15.76 -20.85 6.77
CA TYR A 252 -16.07 -21.99 7.62
C TYR A 252 -17.54 -22.43 7.52
N LYS A 253 -18.48 -21.48 7.67
CA LYS A 253 -19.92 -21.75 7.64
C LYS A 253 -20.44 -22.17 6.26
N LYS A 254 -19.87 -21.62 5.18
CA LYS A 254 -20.29 -21.94 3.81
C LYS A 254 -19.68 -23.25 3.28
N THR A 255 -18.58 -23.70 3.87
CA THR A 255 -17.88 -24.91 3.42
C THR A 255 -18.63 -26.17 3.86
N ARG A 256 -19.12 -26.93 2.88
CA ARG A 256 -19.75 -28.26 3.09
C ARG A 256 -18.80 -29.43 2.88
N ASP A 257 -17.77 -29.24 2.06
CA ASP A 257 -16.73 -30.24 1.82
C ASP A 257 -15.94 -30.50 3.10
N ARG A 258 -15.99 -31.74 3.60
CA ARG A 258 -15.38 -32.14 4.86
C ARG A 258 -13.86 -32.10 4.81
N ASP A 259 -13.25 -32.50 3.69
CA ASP A 259 -11.80 -32.57 3.56
C ASP A 259 -11.22 -31.17 3.47
N PHE A 260 -11.84 -30.31 2.66
CA PHE A 260 -11.48 -28.89 2.60
C PHE A 260 -11.69 -28.20 3.95
N LYS A 261 -12.81 -28.47 4.65
CA LYS A 261 -13.08 -27.89 5.97
C LYS A 261 -12.00 -28.28 6.99
N GLN A 262 -11.53 -29.53 6.96
CA GLN A 262 -10.44 -29.99 7.83
C GLN A 262 -9.10 -29.34 7.47
N GLN A 263 -8.77 -29.23 6.18
CA GLN A 263 -7.59 -28.49 5.72
C GLN A 263 -7.63 -27.03 6.17
N TYR A 264 -8.78 -26.38 5.97
CA TYR A 264 -9.04 -25.00 6.36
C TYR A 264 -8.82 -24.76 7.87
N LEU A 265 -9.39 -25.63 8.70
CA LEU A 265 -9.24 -25.59 10.16
C LEU A 265 -7.78 -25.80 10.60
N ARG A 266 -7.04 -26.70 9.93
CA ARG A 266 -5.60 -26.89 10.20
C ARG A 266 -4.79 -25.64 9.89
N MET A 267 -5.06 -24.99 8.75
CA MET A 267 -4.40 -23.74 8.38
C MET A 267 -4.69 -22.64 9.39
N ILE A 268 -5.96 -22.39 9.72
CA ILE A 268 -6.37 -21.39 10.72
C ILE A 268 -5.69 -21.62 12.06
N SER A 269 -5.67 -22.88 12.51
CA SER A 269 -5.03 -23.27 13.76
C SER A 269 -3.53 -23.02 13.74
N ALA A 270 -2.85 -23.36 12.64
CA ALA A 270 -1.40 -23.15 12.49
C ALA A 270 -1.04 -21.66 12.40
N ALA A 271 -1.89 -20.89 11.73
CA ALA A 271 -1.74 -19.45 11.56
C ALA A 271 -2.21 -18.63 12.78
N GLY A 272 -2.85 -19.27 13.77
CA GLY A 272 -3.41 -18.59 14.93
C GLY A 272 -4.60 -17.68 14.62
N LEU A 273 -5.30 -17.90 13.51
CA LEU A 273 -6.43 -17.06 13.10
C LEU A 273 -7.65 -17.33 13.98
N PRO A 274 -8.35 -16.29 14.48
CA PRO A 274 -9.53 -16.49 15.31
C PRO A 274 -10.73 -16.87 14.44
N VAL A 275 -11.31 -18.06 14.67
CA VAL A 275 -12.55 -18.50 14.00
C VAL A 275 -13.56 -19.01 15.02
N ASP A 276 -14.82 -18.64 14.81
CA ASP A 276 -15.94 -19.15 15.61
C ASP A 276 -16.32 -20.55 15.12
N VAL A 277 -15.59 -21.56 15.62
CA VAL A 277 -15.80 -22.98 15.31
C VAL A 277 -16.94 -23.60 16.12
N ASP A 278 -17.60 -24.60 15.55
CA ASP A 278 -18.61 -25.38 16.25
C ASP A 278 -17.97 -26.43 17.17
N VAL A 279 -18.72 -26.85 18.19
CA VAL A 279 -18.21 -27.73 19.27
C VAL A 279 -17.70 -29.07 18.75
N ASP A 280 -18.38 -29.65 17.75
CA ASP A 280 -18.02 -30.96 17.19
C ASP A 280 -16.69 -30.90 16.44
N ASP A 281 -16.42 -29.84 15.69
CA ASP A 281 -15.15 -29.65 14.99
C ASP A 281 -14.01 -29.33 15.96
N ALA A 282 -14.30 -28.58 17.03
CA ALA A 282 -13.36 -28.28 18.08
C ALA A 282 -12.92 -29.56 18.81
N VAL A 283 -13.86 -30.44 19.16
CA VAL A 283 -13.59 -31.75 19.79
C VAL A 283 -12.85 -32.67 18.81
N ALA A 284 -13.29 -32.74 17.55
CA ALA A 284 -12.64 -33.55 16.51
C ALA A 284 -11.18 -33.13 16.28
N SER A 285 -10.85 -31.84 16.37
CA SER A 285 -9.46 -31.37 16.23
C SER A 285 -8.53 -31.91 17.32
N VAL A 286 -9.03 -32.08 18.54
CA VAL A 286 -8.24 -32.61 19.66
C VAL A 286 -7.98 -34.10 19.43
N ILE A 287 -9.01 -34.85 19.06
CA ILE A 287 -8.91 -36.31 18.87
C ILE A 287 -8.10 -36.65 17.61
N GLN A 288 -8.46 -36.06 16.47
CA GLN A 288 -7.93 -36.46 15.15
C GLN A 288 -6.61 -35.77 14.83
N GLN A 289 -6.47 -34.50 15.20
CA GLN A 289 -5.28 -33.71 14.85
C GLN A 289 -4.28 -33.61 16.00
N LYS A 290 -4.63 -34.10 17.19
CA LYS A 290 -3.82 -34.00 18.42
C LYS A 290 -3.41 -32.55 18.72
N ARG A 291 -4.31 -31.59 18.44
CA ARG A 291 -4.08 -30.15 18.62
C ARG A 291 -5.18 -29.53 19.49
N THR A 292 -4.80 -28.69 20.45
CA THR A 292 -5.74 -28.02 21.35
C THR A 292 -6.12 -26.61 20.91
N ALA A 293 -5.43 -26.03 19.93
CA ALA A 293 -5.57 -24.62 19.57
C ALA A 293 -7.00 -24.24 19.13
N LEU A 294 -7.68 -25.07 18.31
CA LEU A 294 -9.07 -24.81 17.90
C LEU A 294 -10.06 -24.99 19.07
N PHE A 295 -9.81 -25.97 19.94
CA PHE A 295 -10.60 -26.17 21.15
C PHE A 295 -10.46 -24.97 22.10
N GLU A 296 -9.25 -24.44 22.28
CA GLU A 296 -9.03 -23.22 23.04
C GLU A 296 -9.71 -21.99 22.42
N GLN A 297 -9.78 -21.91 21.09
CA GLN A 297 -10.54 -20.85 20.41
C GLN A 297 -12.04 -21.01 20.66
N TYR A 298 -12.58 -22.23 20.61
CA TYR A 298 -13.97 -22.51 20.94
C TYR A 298 -14.33 -22.05 22.35
N LEU A 299 -13.51 -22.40 23.35
CA LEU A 299 -13.71 -21.98 24.76
C LEU A 299 -13.71 -20.45 24.94
N LYS A 300 -12.99 -19.71 24.08
CA LYS A 300 -12.95 -18.23 24.09
C LYS A 300 -14.04 -17.59 23.21
N SER A 301 -14.72 -18.38 22.41
CA SER A 301 -15.71 -17.88 21.47
C SER A 301 -16.97 -17.44 22.21
N ARG A 302 -17.73 -16.50 21.63
CA ARG A 302 -19.07 -16.14 22.12
C ARG A 302 -20.07 -17.30 21.98
N ARG A 303 -19.72 -18.35 21.22
CA ARG A 303 -20.53 -19.53 20.98
C ARG A 303 -20.23 -20.67 21.96
N PHE A 304 -19.30 -20.46 22.90
CA PHE A 304 -19.04 -21.46 23.93
C PHE A 304 -20.34 -21.75 24.69
N ASN A 305 -20.75 -23.01 24.65
CA ASN A 305 -21.91 -23.49 25.39
C ASN A 305 -21.52 -24.79 26.11
N ARG A 306 -21.60 -24.76 27.44
CA ARG A 306 -21.30 -25.90 28.29
C ARG A 306 -22.20 -27.11 28.02
N SER A 307 -23.50 -26.91 27.73
CA SER A 307 -24.40 -28.02 27.44
C SER A 307 -24.01 -28.70 26.12
N SER A 308 -23.77 -27.90 25.08
CA SER A 308 -23.35 -28.42 23.77
C SER A 308 -22.01 -29.16 23.85
N LEU A 309 -21.07 -28.69 24.67
CA LEU A 309 -19.81 -29.41 24.92
C LEU A 309 -20.03 -30.73 25.65
N ARG A 310 -20.88 -30.75 26.68
CA ARG A 310 -21.23 -31.99 27.39
C ARG A 310 -21.86 -33.00 26.43
N ASP A 311 -22.81 -32.56 25.62
CA ASP A 311 -23.50 -33.43 24.65
C ASP A 311 -22.52 -33.96 23.60
N ALA A 312 -21.61 -33.12 23.10
CA ALA A 312 -20.57 -33.54 22.16
C ALA A 312 -19.63 -34.59 22.75
N LEU A 313 -19.18 -34.39 24.00
CA LEU A 313 -18.32 -35.35 24.70
C LEU A 313 -19.04 -36.66 25.04
N ALA A 314 -20.34 -36.60 25.37
CA ALA A 314 -21.15 -37.78 25.63
C ALA A 314 -21.38 -38.66 24.39
N ARG A 315 -21.27 -38.09 23.18
CA ARG A 315 -21.36 -38.82 21.91
C ARG A 315 -20.07 -39.54 21.51
N LEU A 316 -18.95 -39.28 22.20
CA LEU A 316 -17.67 -39.91 21.87
C LEU A 316 -17.65 -41.38 22.29
N SER A 317 -16.95 -42.21 21.52
CA SER A 317 -16.62 -43.57 21.94
C SER A 317 -15.68 -43.54 23.15
N SER A 318 -15.60 -44.63 23.92
CA SER A 318 -14.66 -44.72 25.04
C SER A 318 -13.21 -44.47 24.62
N ALA A 319 -12.82 -44.92 23.42
CA ALA A 319 -11.49 -44.71 22.87
C ALA A 319 -11.23 -43.24 22.52
N ASP A 320 -12.19 -42.58 21.87
CA ASP A 320 -12.08 -41.16 21.49
C ASP A 320 -12.09 -40.24 22.71
N SER A 321 -12.89 -40.58 23.72
CA SER A 321 -12.92 -39.86 25.00
C SER A 321 -11.55 -39.94 25.69
N MET A 322 -10.93 -41.11 25.76
CA MET A 322 -9.56 -41.24 26.30
C MET A 322 -8.55 -40.41 25.51
N ALA A 323 -8.56 -40.50 24.18
CA ALA A 323 -7.65 -39.75 23.32
C ALA A 323 -7.82 -38.22 23.50
N PHE A 324 -9.06 -37.75 23.61
CA PHE A 324 -9.36 -36.34 23.86
C PHE A 324 -8.71 -35.84 25.17
N TRP A 325 -8.94 -36.56 26.27
CA TRP A 325 -8.40 -36.17 27.58
C TRP A 325 -6.87 -36.29 27.65
N GLU A 326 -6.29 -37.30 27.01
CA GLU A 326 -4.84 -37.47 26.96
C GLU A 326 -4.16 -36.28 26.26
N VAL A 327 -4.68 -35.85 25.11
CA VAL A 327 -4.15 -34.70 24.37
C VAL A 327 -4.28 -33.41 25.19
N LEU A 328 -5.42 -33.22 25.88
CA LEU A 328 -5.60 -32.06 26.77
C LEU A 328 -4.62 -32.11 27.96
N ALA A 329 -4.38 -33.28 28.55
CA ALA A 329 -3.47 -33.46 29.70
C ALA A 329 -2.02 -33.10 29.38
N GLN A 330 -1.64 -33.19 28.11
CA GLN A 330 -0.31 -32.90 27.59
C GLN A 330 -0.16 -31.44 27.11
N ALA A 331 -1.25 -30.69 27.00
CA ALA A 331 -1.23 -29.34 26.48
C ALA A 331 -0.70 -28.31 27.52
N PRO A 332 0.26 -27.43 27.14
CA PRO A 332 0.88 -26.45 28.04
C PRO A 332 0.00 -25.21 28.32
N ALA A 333 -1.32 -25.41 28.48
CA ALA A 333 -2.29 -24.31 28.57
C ALA A 333 -2.43 -23.76 30.01
N PRO A 334 -2.73 -22.45 30.14
CA PRO A 334 -2.85 -21.78 31.43
C PRO A 334 -4.03 -22.34 32.25
N TYR A 335 -3.71 -22.68 33.49
CA TYR A 335 -4.54 -23.32 34.53
C TYR A 335 -6.01 -22.85 34.59
N ASP A 336 -6.28 -21.56 34.39
CA ASP A 336 -7.63 -20.99 34.48
C ASP A 336 -8.58 -21.45 33.37
N ARG A 337 -8.05 -21.89 32.21
CA ARG A 337 -8.86 -22.29 31.06
C ARG A 337 -9.47 -23.68 31.21
N TRP A 338 -8.71 -24.63 31.75
CA TRP A 338 -9.17 -26.00 31.97
C TRP A 338 -10.14 -26.11 33.14
N ARG A 339 -10.07 -25.19 34.09
CA ARG A 339 -11.03 -25.07 35.19
C ARG A 339 -12.47 -24.82 34.73
N GLN A 340 -12.67 -24.20 33.57
CA GLN A 340 -14.02 -23.94 33.03
C GLN A 340 -14.74 -25.21 32.56
N ILE A 341 -14.00 -26.30 32.36
CA ILE A 341 -14.54 -27.59 31.93
C ILE A 341 -14.19 -28.71 32.90
N SER A 342 -13.51 -28.41 34.01
CA SER A 342 -13.07 -29.42 34.97
C SER A 342 -14.22 -30.08 35.73
N ASP A 343 -15.37 -29.42 35.78
CA ASP A 343 -16.63 -29.95 36.31
C ASP A 343 -17.32 -30.93 35.35
N LEU A 344 -17.09 -30.80 34.04
CA LEU A 344 -17.57 -31.74 33.02
C LEU A 344 -16.82 -33.09 33.08
N LEU A 345 -15.70 -33.15 33.80
CA LEU A 345 -14.85 -34.33 34.01
C LEU A 345 -15.46 -35.39 34.95
N GLN A 346 -16.60 -35.12 35.60
CA GLN A 346 -17.24 -36.10 36.49
C GLN A 346 -17.91 -37.27 35.75
N THR A 347 -17.55 -37.50 34.48
CA THR A 347 -18.06 -38.59 33.65
C THR A 347 -17.07 -39.76 33.62
N ASN A 348 -17.62 -40.98 33.61
CA ASN A 348 -17.05 -42.29 34.01
C ASN A 348 -15.73 -42.80 33.35
N SER A 349 -14.85 -41.97 32.79
CA SER A 349 -13.59 -42.44 32.21
C SER A 349 -12.40 -42.23 33.17
N MET A 350 -11.59 -43.28 33.33
CA MET A 350 -10.37 -43.27 34.15
C MET A 350 -9.37 -42.17 33.71
N ALA A 351 -9.41 -41.79 32.43
CA ALA A 351 -8.64 -40.69 31.84
C ALA A 351 -9.17 -39.28 32.22
N ALA A 352 -10.48 -39.10 32.33
CA ALA A 352 -11.07 -37.84 32.82
C ALA A 352 -10.76 -37.65 34.32
N ALA A 353 -10.72 -38.74 35.10
CA ALA A 353 -10.33 -38.72 36.50
C ALA A 353 -8.85 -38.33 36.69
N SER A 354 -7.92 -38.93 35.92
CA SER A 354 -6.49 -38.58 35.98
C SER A 354 -6.18 -37.16 35.49
N PHE A 355 -6.92 -36.67 34.48
CA PHE A 355 -6.89 -35.27 34.08
C PHE A 355 -7.42 -34.38 35.21
N SER A 356 -8.58 -34.69 35.80
CA SER A 356 -9.17 -33.93 36.91
C SER A 356 -8.21 -33.82 38.09
N GLU A 357 -7.57 -34.92 38.51
CA GLU A 357 -6.60 -34.95 39.61
C GLU A 357 -5.40 -34.04 39.37
N ARG A 358 -4.84 -34.02 38.15
CA ARG A 358 -3.72 -33.11 37.78
C ARG A 358 -4.07 -31.63 37.95
N PHE A 359 -5.33 -31.25 37.83
CA PHE A 359 -5.78 -29.85 37.93
C PHE A 359 -6.45 -29.51 39.26
N ARG A 360 -6.79 -30.51 40.08
CA ARG A 360 -7.41 -30.35 41.40
C ARG A 360 -6.37 -29.99 42.48
N ASP A 361 -5.12 -30.39 42.30
CA ASP A 361 -4.06 -30.20 43.30
C ASP A 361 -3.00 -29.17 42.84
N PRO A 362 -2.91 -27.97 43.43
CA PRO A 362 -1.91 -26.97 43.07
C PRO A 362 -0.47 -27.37 43.48
N ALA A 363 -0.25 -28.49 44.15
CA ALA A 363 1.07 -28.95 44.61
C ALA A 363 1.83 -29.85 43.62
N SER A 364 1.19 -30.42 42.58
CA SER A 364 1.84 -31.32 41.59
C SER A 364 2.71 -30.59 40.54
N ARG A 365 3.23 -29.40 40.87
CA ARG A 365 3.79 -28.36 39.99
C ARG A 365 5.16 -28.63 39.37
N THR A 366 5.83 -29.75 39.62
CA THR A 366 7.26 -29.89 39.28
C THR A 366 7.62 -31.26 38.70
N SER A 367 7.11 -31.61 37.52
CA SER A 367 7.73 -32.65 36.67
C SER A 367 7.03 -32.77 35.30
N ALA A 368 7.10 -31.73 34.48
CA ALA A 368 7.01 -31.94 33.03
C ALA A 368 8.33 -31.48 32.41
N PRO A 369 9.10 -32.37 31.73
CA PRO A 369 10.34 -31.98 31.11
C PRO A 369 10.06 -31.02 29.96
N ALA A 370 10.72 -29.87 29.98
CA ALA A 370 10.72 -28.92 28.88
C ALA A 370 11.47 -29.52 27.68
N ALA A 371 10.79 -30.36 26.90
CA ALA A 371 11.31 -30.93 25.66
C ALA A 371 10.71 -30.20 24.44
N ALA A 372 11.39 -29.11 24.07
CA ALA A 372 11.69 -28.67 22.70
C ALA A 372 10.71 -29.00 21.55
N TRP A 373 9.54 -28.36 21.49
CA TRP A 373 8.77 -28.22 20.24
C TRP A 373 8.20 -26.79 20.10
N SER A 374 9.09 -25.81 19.95
CA SER A 374 8.90 -24.56 19.18
C SER A 374 10.08 -23.62 19.49
N SER A 375 11.13 -23.63 18.68
CA SER A 375 12.20 -22.64 18.78
C SER A 375 11.76 -21.35 18.06
N VAL A 376 11.09 -20.46 18.79
CA VAL A 376 11.11 -19.02 18.51
C VAL A 376 11.96 -18.39 19.61
N PRO A 377 13.18 -17.88 19.32
CA PRO A 377 14.00 -17.28 20.35
C PRO A 377 13.42 -15.91 20.74
N ALA A 378 12.91 -15.81 21.96
CA ALA A 378 12.60 -14.55 22.60
C ALA A 378 13.90 -13.76 22.85
N GLY A 379 14.04 -12.62 22.17
CA GLY A 379 15.17 -11.70 22.32
C GLY A 379 15.29 -11.19 23.76
N ARG A 380 16.41 -11.51 24.40
CA ARG A 380 16.82 -10.95 25.70
C ARG A 380 17.10 -9.45 25.55
N ARG A 381 16.23 -8.62 26.14
CA ARG A 381 16.52 -7.20 26.44
C ARG A 381 17.57 -7.12 27.56
N ASN A 382 18.83 -6.89 27.21
CA ASN A 382 19.84 -6.45 28.16
C ASN A 382 19.92 -4.91 28.14
N ARG A 383 19.40 -4.31 29.20
CA ARG A 383 19.32 -2.87 29.44
C ARG A 383 20.42 -2.48 30.42
N ARG A 384 21.64 -2.17 29.95
CA ARG A 384 22.68 -1.44 30.69
C ARG A 384 23.65 -0.73 29.73
N TRP A 385 23.33 0.51 29.38
CA TRP A 385 24.32 1.50 28.92
C TRP A 385 23.86 2.83 29.54
N PRO A 386 24.62 3.40 30.47
CA PRO A 386 25.18 4.74 30.17
C PRO A 386 26.49 5.04 30.90
N LEU A 387 27.46 5.57 30.17
CA LEU A 387 28.44 6.59 30.60
C LEU A 387 29.43 6.88 29.46
N ALA A 388 29.83 5.87 28.68
CA ALA A 388 30.76 6.05 27.56
C ALA A 388 30.16 6.84 26.37
N VAL A 389 28.88 6.66 26.06
CA VAL A 389 28.22 7.36 24.94
C VAL A 389 28.01 8.85 25.23
N ALA A 390 27.78 9.22 26.49
CA ALA A 390 27.65 10.63 26.88
C ALA A 390 28.97 11.39 26.71
N ALA A 391 30.11 10.77 27.00
CA ALA A 391 31.43 11.39 26.81
C ALA A 391 31.76 11.65 25.33
N ILE A 392 31.34 10.76 24.43
CA ILE A 392 31.56 10.90 22.98
C ILE A 392 30.72 12.06 22.41
N ILE A 393 29.48 12.23 22.89
CA ILE A 393 28.60 13.31 22.43
C ILE A 393 29.16 14.68 22.84
N VAL A 394 29.72 14.81 24.05
CA VAL A 394 30.35 16.06 24.51
C VAL A 394 31.61 16.40 23.70
N LEU A 395 32.41 15.38 23.34
CA LEU A 395 33.61 15.58 22.53
C LEU A 395 33.25 16.06 21.10
N CYS A 396 32.21 15.48 20.48
CA CYS A 396 31.76 15.89 19.16
C CYS A 396 31.20 17.31 19.14
N ALA A 397 30.50 17.74 20.20
CA ALA A 397 30.00 19.10 20.32
C ALA A 397 31.13 20.15 20.43
N LEU A 398 32.22 19.82 21.13
CA LEU A 398 33.41 20.69 21.21
C LEU A 398 34.13 20.83 19.87
N VAL A 399 34.24 19.75 19.10
CA VAL A 399 34.88 19.79 17.76
C VAL A 399 34.03 20.59 16.76
N LEU A 400 32.70 20.47 16.80
CA LEU A 400 31.82 21.23 15.92
C LEU A 400 31.84 22.74 16.23
N SER A 401 31.95 23.08 17.51
CA SER A 401 32.04 24.47 17.97
C SER A 401 33.36 25.12 17.52
N LEU A 402 34.46 24.35 17.49
CA LEU A 402 35.76 24.82 17.00
C LEU A 402 35.76 25.02 15.47
N ALA A 403 35.00 24.22 14.71
CA ALA A 403 34.87 24.36 13.26
C ALA A 403 34.02 25.56 12.83
N LEU A 404 33.03 25.95 13.63
CA LEU A 404 32.23 27.17 13.40
C LEU A 404 33.02 28.45 13.70
N LEU A 405 33.98 28.41 14.63
CA LEU A 405 34.83 29.54 15.00
C LEU A 405 35.95 29.85 13.98
N THR A 406 36.29 28.91 13.09
CA THR A 406 37.39 29.07 12.11
C THR A 406 36.99 29.55 10.72
N GLY A 407 35.70 29.87 10.49
CA GLY A 407 35.28 30.78 9.42
C GLY A 407 35.56 30.35 7.97
N LEU A 408 35.48 29.06 7.65
CA LEU A 408 35.76 28.51 6.31
C LEU A 408 34.49 28.12 5.54
N LEU A 409 33.67 29.08 5.07
CA LEU A 409 32.74 28.86 3.94
C LEU A 409 32.48 30.16 3.13
N PRO A 410 32.50 30.11 1.77
CA PRO A 410 32.33 31.28 0.90
C PRO A 410 30.85 31.58 0.56
N ALA A 411 30.56 32.85 0.27
CA ALA A 411 29.24 33.39 -0.10
C ALA A 411 28.82 33.14 -1.57
N PRO A 412 27.52 33.15 -1.91
CA PRO A 412 27.03 32.84 -3.25
C PRO A 412 27.07 34.04 -4.21
N VAL A 413 27.41 33.76 -5.48
CA VAL A 413 27.47 34.71 -6.60
C VAL A 413 26.15 34.71 -7.36
N ALA A 414 25.61 35.91 -7.64
CA ALA A 414 24.42 36.12 -8.47
C ALA A 414 24.72 35.98 -9.97
N ARG A 415 23.76 35.49 -10.76
CA ARG A 415 23.80 35.46 -12.23
C ARG A 415 22.82 36.50 -12.84
N PRO A 416 23.16 37.15 -13.97
CA PRO A 416 22.31 38.15 -14.61
C PRO A 416 21.36 37.55 -15.67
N ASN A 417 20.23 38.23 -15.86
CA ASN A 417 19.23 38.00 -16.90
C ASN A 417 19.77 38.38 -18.29
N ALA A 418 19.31 37.65 -19.32
CA ALA A 418 19.45 38.02 -20.72
C ALA A 418 18.06 38.13 -21.37
N THR A 419 17.75 39.29 -21.92
CA THR A 419 16.61 39.58 -22.81
C THR A 419 17.08 39.59 -24.25
N VAL A 420 16.38 38.92 -25.19
CA VAL A 420 16.53 39.14 -26.64
C VAL A 420 15.19 38.98 -27.37
N ASN A 421 14.97 39.88 -28.33
CA ASN A 421 13.79 40.18 -29.15
C ASN A 421 13.35 39.09 -30.16
N GLY A 422 12.06 39.12 -30.52
CA GLY A 422 11.51 38.63 -31.80
C GLY A 422 10.47 37.52 -31.68
N ASP A 423 9.33 37.79 -31.04
CA ASP A 423 8.32 36.76 -30.75
C ASP A 423 7.38 36.48 -31.93
N GLU A 424 7.72 35.50 -32.75
CA GLU A 424 6.75 34.90 -33.67
C GLU A 424 5.59 34.30 -32.87
N ALA A 425 4.36 34.65 -33.25
CA ALA A 425 3.15 34.08 -32.67
C ALA A 425 3.04 32.60 -33.06
N LEU A 426 3.26 31.72 -32.09
CA LEU A 426 3.03 30.29 -32.20
C LEU A 426 1.52 30.03 -32.19
N ARG A 427 1.00 29.49 -33.29
CA ARG A 427 -0.38 29.03 -33.41
C ARG A 427 -0.39 27.53 -33.64
N ILE A 428 -1.07 26.82 -32.75
CA ILE A 428 -1.19 25.36 -32.79
C ILE A 428 -2.66 25.04 -32.81
N VAL A 429 -3.05 24.15 -33.71
CA VAL A 429 -4.44 23.74 -33.90
C VAL A 429 -4.50 22.23 -33.75
N SER A 430 -5.54 21.74 -33.08
CA SER A 430 -5.79 20.30 -32.97
C SER A 430 -6.08 19.68 -34.35
N PRO A 431 -5.86 18.36 -34.52
CA PRO A 431 -6.08 17.67 -35.80
C PRO A 431 -7.51 17.80 -36.37
N ASP A 432 -8.51 17.95 -35.51
CA ASP A 432 -9.92 18.17 -35.86
C ASP A 432 -10.23 19.62 -36.26
N GLY A 433 -9.29 20.56 -36.07
CA GLY A 433 -9.47 21.98 -36.36
C GLY A 433 -10.31 22.74 -35.33
N ILE A 434 -10.73 22.08 -34.25
CA ILE A 434 -11.74 22.62 -33.31
C ILE A 434 -11.10 23.39 -32.16
N ALA A 435 -9.92 22.97 -31.69
CA ALA A 435 -9.19 23.63 -30.61
C ALA A 435 -7.89 24.26 -31.12
N GLY A 436 -7.50 25.38 -30.50
CA GLY A 436 -6.25 26.05 -30.85
C GLY A 436 -5.64 26.84 -29.71
N ILE A 437 -4.31 26.90 -29.70
CA ILE A 437 -3.49 27.71 -28.79
C ILE A 437 -2.80 28.80 -29.59
N SER A 438 -2.82 30.02 -29.07
CA SER A 438 -2.05 31.15 -29.57
C SER A 438 -1.19 31.70 -28.44
N THR A 439 0.12 31.68 -28.63
CA THR A 439 1.10 32.26 -27.69
C THR A 439 2.34 32.77 -28.43
N ALA A 440 3.21 33.48 -27.74
CA ALA A 440 4.51 33.87 -28.26
C ALA A 440 5.47 32.67 -28.18
N LYS A 441 6.32 32.43 -29.19
CA LYS A 441 7.24 31.27 -29.16
C LYS A 441 8.21 31.30 -27.97
N SER A 442 8.65 32.50 -27.57
CA SER A 442 9.51 32.73 -26.41
C SER A 442 8.77 32.59 -25.07
N ALA A 443 7.43 32.67 -25.10
CA ALA A 443 6.57 32.52 -23.93
C ALA A 443 6.36 31.06 -23.51
N VAL A 444 6.81 30.08 -24.32
CA VAL A 444 6.71 28.65 -23.98
C VAL A 444 7.96 28.21 -23.24
N LEU A 445 7.80 27.95 -21.94
CA LEU A 445 8.87 27.48 -21.05
C LEU A 445 8.72 25.98 -20.79
N GLY A 446 9.84 25.29 -20.62
CA GLY A 446 9.86 23.87 -20.22
C GLY A 446 9.79 22.85 -21.37
N LEU A 447 10.03 23.26 -22.62
CA LEU A 447 10.22 22.32 -23.75
C LEU A 447 11.67 21.80 -23.78
N SER A 448 11.85 20.48 -23.87
CA SER A 448 13.16 19.88 -24.11
C SER A 448 13.56 20.03 -25.58
N ALA A 449 14.87 19.93 -25.88
CA ALA A 449 15.35 20.00 -27.27
C ALA A 449 14.67 18.92 -28.14
N GLY A 450 13.86 19.36 -29.11
CA GLY A 450 13.12 18.48 -30.04
C GLY A 450 11.67 18.17 -29.65
N GLU A 451 11.17 18.68 -28.52
CA GLU A 451 9.74 18.59 -28.18
C GLU A 451 8.94 19.71 -28.82
N GLU A 452 7.84 19.35 -29.48
CA GLU A 452 6.90 20.30 -30.06
C GLU A 452 5.61 20.33 -29.23
N LEU A 453 5.07 21.53 -29.04
CA LEU A 453 3.78 21.71 -28.39
C LEU A 453 2.69 21.18 -29.34
N THR A 454 1.78 20.36 -28.82
CA THR A 454 0.71 19.71 -29.59
C THR A 454 -0.61 19.77 -28.83
N ILE A 455 -1.72 19.73 -29.58
CA ILE A 455 -3.07 19.66 -29.02
C ILE A 455 -3.72 18.41 -29.61
N GLN A 456 -4.18 17.49 -28.76
CA GLN A 456 -4.81 16.25 -29.19
C GLN A 456 -6.20 16.11 -28.57
N GLU A 457 -7.20 15.81 -29.39
CA GLU A 457 -8.52 15.41 -28.90
C GLU A 457 -8.40 14.07 -28.15
N VAL A 458 -9.03 13.99 -26.98
CA VAL A 458 -9.01 12.77 -26.17
C VAL A 458 -10.41 12.39 -25.72
N THR A 459 -10.67 11.10 -25.55
CA THR A 459 -11.91 10.63 -24.94
C THR A 459 -11.89 10.96 -23.44
N PRO A 460 -13.00 11.47 -22.85
CA PRO A 460 -13.05 11.71 -21.42
C PRO A 460 -12.74 10.43 -20.61
N PRO A 461 -12.04 10.55 -19.46
CA PRO A 461 -11.80 9.41 -18.56
C PRO A 461 -13.12 8.73 -18.17
N GLN A 462 -13.16 7.39 -18.15
CA GLN A 462 -14.36 6.62 -17.78
C GLN A 462 -14.81 6.84 -16.32
N ASP A 463 -13.90 7.32 -15.45
CA ASP A 463 -14.14 7.62 -14.04
C ASP A 463 -14.65 9.07 -13.80
N PHE A 464 -15.25 9.69 -14.82
CA PHE A 464 -15.83 11.04 -14.73
C PHE A 464 -16.99 11.07 -13.71
N VAL A 465 -16.78 11.73 -12.56
CA VAL A 465 -17.84 12.12 -11.64
C VAL A 465 -18.26 13.54 -11.99
N ALA A 466 -19.51 13.73 -12.42
CA ALA A 466 -20.05 15.06 -12.68
C ALA A 466 -19.90 15.93 -11.42
N MET A 467 -19.05 16.96 -11.51
CA MET A 467 -18.88 17.91 -10.40
C MET A 467 -20.12 18.81 -10.33
N GLY A 468 -21.07 18.41 -9.48
CA GLY A 468 -22.29 19.18 -9.21
C GLY A 468 -23.15 19.38 -10.46
N ARG A 469 -23.27 20.65 -10.91
CA ARG A 469 -24.18 21.06 -11.99
C ARG A 469 -23.54 21.04 -13.39
N TRP A 470 -22.25 20.73 -13.52
CA TRP A 470 -21.56 20.79 -14.81
C TRP A 470 -21.80 19.52 -15.63
N LYS A 471 -22.30 19.69 -16.86
CA LYS A 471 -22.49 18.59 -17.81
C LYS A 471 -21.38 18.64 -18.87
N PRO A 472 -20.59 17.57 -19.08
CA PRO A 472 -19.58 17.55 -20.13
C PRO A 472 -20.26 17.55 -21.50
N ILE A 473 -19.70 18.29 -22.47
CA ILE A 473 -20.23 18.35 -23.84
C ILE A 473 -19.43 17.48 -24.84
N GLY A 474 -18.51 16.65 -24.32
CA GLY A 474 -17.73 15.70 -25.13
C GLY A 474 -16.50 16.27 -25.82
N LEU A 475 -16.16 17.54 -25.59
CA LEU A 475 -14.97 18.19 -26.15
C LEU A 475 -13.85 18.22 -25.11
N PHE A 476 -12.81 17.41 -25.31
CA PHE A 476 -11.66 17.29 -24.42
C PHE A 476 -10.36 17.30 -25.20
N TYR A 477 -9.41 18.10 -24.75
CA TYR A 477 -8.15 18.32 -25.43
C TYR A 477 -6.98 18.23 -24.47
N LEU A 478 -5.99 17.42 -24.84
CA LEU A 478 -4.72 17.33 -24.16
C LEU A 478 -3.72 18.27 -24.84
N VAL A 479 -3.17 19.20 -24.06
CA VAL A 479 -2.08 20.09 -24.48
C VAL A 479 -0.76 19.50 -23.99
N SER A 480 0.04 18.97 -24.92
CA SER A 480 1.28 18.25 -24.65
C SER A 480 2.52 19.01 -25.14
N PRO A 481 3.64 19.00 -24.41
CA PRO A 481 3.84 18.31 -23.14
C PRO A 481 3.09 18.98 -21.98
N GLU A 482 2.51 18.19 -21.07
CA GLU A 482 1.74 18.72 -19.92
C GLU A 482 2.59 19.61 -18.99
N ALA A 483 3.90 19.38 -18.98
CA ALA A 483 4.87 20.15 -18.20
C ALA A 483 5.21 21.53 -18.80
N SER A 484 4.72 21.84 -20.01
CA SER A 484 4.92 23.16 -20.62
C SER A 484 4.24 24.26 -19.79
N THR A 485 4.90 25.39 -19.66
CA THR A 485 4.36 26.59 -18.97
C THR A 485 4.36 27.77 -19.93
N PHE A 486 3.38 28.67 -19.78
CA PHE A 486 3.19 29.83 -20.64
C PHE A 486 3.35 31.13 -19.83
N ASP A 487 4.34 31.94 -20.17
CA ASP A 487 4.56 33.26 -19.57
C ASP A 487 4.84 34.32 -20.66
N PRO A 488 3.87 35.17 -21.03
CA PRO A 488 2.53 35.27 -20.44
C PRO A 488 1.61 34.07 -20.77
N PRO A 489 0.50 33.87 -20.03
CA PRO A 489 -0.46 32.79 -20.27
C PRO A 489 -0.93 32.72 -21.73
N ALA A 490 -1.02 31.50 -22.27
CA ALA A 490 -1.41 31.29 -23.65
C ALA A 490 -2.94 31.42 -23.82
N ARG A 491 -3.37 31.92 -24.97
CA ARG A 491 -4.80 31.97 -25.31
C ARG A 491 -5.21 30.61 -25.88
N PHE A 492 -6.15 29.95 -25.21
CA PHE A 492 -6.75 28.70 -25.66
C PHE A 492 -8.18 28.93 -26.15
N ALA A 493 -8.52 28.38 -27.31
CA ALA A 493 -9.79 28.56 -27.97
C ALA A 493 -10.36 27.20 -28.41
N ILE A 494 -11.65 26.97 -28.16
CA ILE A 494 -12.37 25.77 -28.62
C ILE A 494 -13.65 26.20 -29.33
N ILE A 495 -13.87 25.71 -30.54
CA ILE A 495 -15.10 25.92 -31.30
C ILE A 495 -16.13 24.91 -30.82
N VAL A 496 -17.26 25.38 -30.30
CA VAL A 496 -18.37 24.51 -29.91
C VAL A 496 -19.26 24.29 -31.12
N PRO A 497 -19.41 23.04 -31.63
CA PRO A 497 -20.23 22.76 -32.80
C PRO A 497 -21.71 23.14 -32.59
N ALA A 498 -22.33 23.79 -33.58
CA ALA A 498 -23.72 24.27 -33.52
C ALA A 498 -24.77 23.15 -33.36
N ASN A 499 -24.40 21.89 -33.63
CA ASN A 499 -25.26 20.73 -33.44
C ASN A 499 -25.30 20.23 -31.97
N GLN A 500 -24.49 20.80 -31.06
CA GLN A 500 -24.60 20.52 -29.64
C GLN A 500 -25.59 21.50 -28.99
N SER A 501 -26.77 21.01 -28.63
CA SER A 501 -27.75 21.78 -27.85
C SER A 501 -27.24 21.95 -26.43
N ILE A 502 -26.65 23.12 -26.13
CA ILE A 502 -26.15 23.47 -24.80
C ILE A 502 -27.21 24.28 -24.05
N GLU A 503 -27.82 23.66 -23.04
CA GLU A 503 -28.63 24.38 -22.06
C GLU A 503 -27.71 25.03 -21.02
N GLY A 504 -27.51 26.34 -21.11
CA GLY A 504 -26.79 27.14 -20.12
C GLY A 504 -25.52 27.82 -20.66
N SER A 505 -24.64 28.25 -19.76
CA SER A 505 -23.36 28.87 -20.11
C SER A 505 -22.27 27.82 -20.30
N THR A 506 -21.45 27.98 -21.33
CA THR A 506 -20.30 27.09 -21.60
C THR A 506 -19.05 27.60 -20.90
N ILE A 507 -18.34 26.71 -20.20
CA ILE A 507 -17.05 26.99 -19.54
C ILE A 507 -15.97 26.04 -20.04
N ILE A 508 -14.72 26.50 -20.00
CA ILE A 508 -13.54 25.62 -20.10
C ILE A 508 -13.05 25.35 -18.69
N ALA A 509 -12.78 24.08 -18.40
CA ALA A 509 -12.15 23.68 -17.15
C ALA A 509 -10.88 22.87 -17.42
N ARG A 510 -9.92 22.98 -16.50
CA ARG A 510 -8.67 22.23 -16.52
C ARG A 510 -8.75 21.07 -15.56
N ASN A 511 -8.32 19.89 -15.96
CA ASN A 511 -8.10 18.80 -15.03
C ASN A 511 -6.85 19.10 -14.18
N ILE A 512 -7.05 19.19 -12.87
CA ILE A 512 -5.98 19.60 -11.93
C ILE A 512 -5.44 18.44 -11.10
N GLN A 513 -6.09 17.27 -11.11
CA GLN A 513 -5.70 16.12 -10.30
C GLN A 513 -5.99 14.77 -10.95
N ILE A 514 -5.14 13.81 -10.62
CA ILE A 514 -5.34 12.38 -10.86
C ILE A 514 -6.58 11.93 -10.06
N GLY A 515 -7.67 11.63 -10.75
CA GLY A 515 -8.96 11.27 -10.12
C GLY A 515 -10.16 12.08 -10.60
N GLY A 516 -9.97 13.03 -11.53
CA GLY A 516 -11.07 13.66 -12.26
C GLY A 516 -11.58 14.98 -11.67
N ASP A 517 -10.82 15.67 -10.82
CA ASP A 517 -11.17 17.01 -10.35
C ASP A 517 -10.82 18.07 -11.39
N TRP A 518 -11.72 19.04 -11.59
CA TRP A 518 -11.66 20.08 -12.62
C TRP A 518 -11.72 21.50 -12.03
N GLU A 519 -10.81 22.36 -12.43
CA GLU A 519 -10.81 23.78 -12.09
C GLU A 519 -11.44 24.59 -13.22
N GLN A 520 -12.50 25.36 -12.91
CA GLN A 520 -13.08 26.30 -13.88
C GLN A 520 -12.07 27.40 -14.19
N LEU A 521 -11.87 27.66 -15.47
CA LEU A 521 -11.09 28.79 -15.93
C LEU A 521 -12.00 29.96 -16.32
N GLU A 522 -11.46 31.17 -16.23
CA GLU A 522 -12.16 32.36 -16.70
C GLU A 522 -12.39 32.25 -18.22
N THR A 523 -13.65 32.10 -18.58
CA THR A 523 -14.04 31.70 -19.92
C THR A 523 -14.84 32.81 -20.60
N HIS A 524 -14.45 33.19 -21.81
CA HIS A 524 -15.15 34.17 -22.65
C HIS A 524 -15.72 33.49 -23.89
N ALA A 525 -17.04 33.51 -24.03
CA ALA A 525 -17.73 33.03 -25.23
C ALA A 525 -17.83 34.14 -26.27
N ALA A 526 -17.47 33.83 -27.51
CA ALA A 526 -17.64 34.69 -28.68
C ALA A 526 -18.92 34.31 -29.45
N ALA A 527 -19.47 35.26 -30.21
CA ALA A 527 -20.72 35.09 -30.96
C ALA A 527 -20.70 33.99 -32.03
N ASN A 528 -19.51 33.52 -32.43
CA ASN A 528 -19.30 32.46 -33.41
C ASN A 528 -19.24 31.04 -32.80
N GLY A 529 -19.64 30.87 -31.53
CA GLY A 529 -19.57 29.58 -30.84
C GLY A 529 -18.15 29.21 -30.37
N THR A 530 -17.16 30.10 -30.51
CA THR A 530 -15.83 29.89 -29.94
C THR A 530 -15.82 30.29 -28.47
N VAL A 531 -15.32 29.39 -27.64
CA VAL A 531 -15.11 29.61 -26.21
C VAL A 531 -13.61 29.76 -25.97
N THR A 532 -13.20 30.81 -25.27
CA THR A 532 -11.78 31.13 -25.08
C THR A 532 -11.43 31.31 -23.61
N THR A 533 -10.21 30.92 -23.24
CA THR A 533 -9.66 31.07 -21.89
C THR A 533 -8.16 31.34 -21.96
N SER A 534 -7.59 31.89 -20.90
CA SER A 534 -6.15 31.94 -20.70
C SER A 534 -5.69 30.67 -19.97
N ILE A 535 -4.66 30.00 -20.48
CA ILE A 535 -4.06 28.81 -19.85
C ILE A 535 -2.61 29.09 -19.43
N PRO A 536 -2.21 28.80 -18.18
CA PRO A 536 -0.85 29.03 -17.71
C PRO A 536 0.11 27.87 -18.03
N SER A 537 -0.39 26.71 -18.44
CA SER A 537 0.44 25.53 -18.71
C SER A 537 -0.23 24.50 -19.62
N GLY A 538 0.49 23.45 -20.02
CA GLY A 538 -0.08 22.24 -20.60
C GLY A 538 -0.99 21.49 -19.62
N GLY A 539 -1.65 20.45 -20.12
CA GLY A 539 -2.60 19.63 -19.34
C GLY A 539 -3.84 19.22 -20.12
N LEU A 540 -4.76 18.52 -19.44
CA LEU A 540 -6.05 18.12 -19.98
C LEU A 540 -7.11 19.21 -19.73
N TYR A 541 -7.77 19.64 -20.80
CA TYR A 541 -8.82 20.65 -20.78
C TYR A 541 -10.13 20.05 -21.33
N GLY A 542 -11.25 20.50 -20.79
CA GLY A 542 -12.57 20.03 -21.17
C GLY A 542 -13.58 21.16 -21.22
N VAL A 543 -14.61 21.01 -22.05
CA VAL A 543 -15.71 21.96 -22.14
C VAL A 543 -16.95 21.43 -21.42
N PHE A 544 -17.59 22.31 -20.67
CA PHE A 544 -18.73 21.98 -19.82
C PHE A 544 -19.88 22.96 -19.97
N ALA A 545 -21.10 22.46 -19.90
CA ALA A 545 -22.32 23.23 -19.79
C ALA A 545 -22.69 23.44 -18.31
N VAL A 546 -22.95 24.69 -17.92
CA VAL A 546 -23.37 25.07 -16.57
C VAL A 546 -24.77 25.71 -16.62
N PRO A 547 -25.74 25.23 -15.83
CA PRO A 547 -27.06 25.84 -15.77
C PRO A 547 -26.98 27.29 -15.30
N VAL A 548 -27.61 28.20 -16.04
CA VAL A 548 -27.78 29.58 -15.59
C VAL A 548 -28.71 29.57 -14.38
N PRO A 549 -28.32 30.08 -13.20
CA PRO A 549 -29.23 30.19 -12.07
C PRO A 549 -30.43 31.04 -12.48
N ALA A 550 -31.65 30.58 -12.14
CA ALA A 550 -32.85 31.38 -12.36
C ALA A 550 -32.68 32.73 -11.63
N PRO A 551 -33.08 33.86 -12.25
CA PRO A 551 -33.04 35.14 -11.57
C PRO A 551 -33.92 35.06 -10.31
N GLU A 552 -33.34 35.39 -9.15
CA GLU A 552 -34.07 35.48 -7.87
C GLU A 552 -35.05 36.65 -7.84
#